data_AF-A0A833E2G9-F1
#
_entry.id   AF-A0A833E2G9-F1
#
_cell.length_a   1.000
_cell.length_b   1.000
_cell.length_c   1.000
_cell.angle_alpha   90.00
_cell.angle_beta   90.00
_cell.angle_gamma   90.00
#
_symmetry.space_group_name_H-M   'P 1'
#
loop_
_entity.id
_entity.type
_entity.pdbx_description
1 polymer ?
#
loop_
_entity_poly.entity_id
_entity_poly.type
_entity_poly.pdbx_seq_one_letter_code
_entity_poly.pdbx_strand_id
1 'polypeptide(L)'
;MLESTIVYCRDLESLSNTFYDLTYSQLVGLLETPNVYILKITTSTMDSARYLCTSTPCIVVAERQTRGRGRSGRSWESPAGGLWTTIALPHYLATRGSSVVAGFAVAKVLGKLAPVAVKWPNDLIVSGKKLGGILVEVTSNQMLVGIGINYYNKPPLPG
;
A
#
# COMPACT_ATOMS: atom_id res chain seq x y z
N MET A 1 32.20 2.20 -12.49
CA MET A 1 31.06 1.74 -13.32
C MET A 1 30.67 0.36 -12.82
N LEU A 2 29.68 0.28 -11.94
CA LEU A 2 29.16 -0.99 -11.44
C LEU A 2 27.67 -1.02 -11.76
N GLU A 3 27.37 -1.86 -12.74
CA GLU A 3 26.05 -2.41 -13.03
C GLU A 3 25.43 -2.92 -11.73
N SER A 4 24.40 -2.24 -11.26
CA SER A 4 23.56 -2.70 -10.15
C SER A 4 22.10 -2.54 -10.56
N THR A 5 21.62 -3.59 -11.24
CA THR A 5 20.26 -4.14 -11.13
C THR A 5 19.14 -3.11 -10.92
N ILE A 6 18.88 -2.32 -11.95
CA ILE A 6 17.66 -1.50 -12.09
C ILE A 6 16.63 -2.39 -12.80
N VAL A 7 15.91 -3.21 -12.04
CA VAL A 7 14.59 -3.73 -12.46
C VAL A 7 13.55 -2.74 -11.94
N TYR A 8 13.63 -1.50 -12.42
CA TYR A 8 12.64 -0.46 -12.14
C TYR A 8 11.76 -0.33 -13.37
N CYS A 9 10.57 -0.90 -13.31
CA CYS A 9 9.37 -0.42 -14.00
C CYS A 9 9.63 0.16 -15.41
N ARG A 10 10.36 -0.56 -16.29
CA ARG A 10 10.57 -0.14 -17.68
C ARG A 10 9.50 -0.65 -18.63
N ASP A 11 8.67 -1.57 -18.18
CA ASP A 11 7.54 -2.03 -18.96
C ASP A 11 6.31 -1.20 -18.58
N LEU A 12 6.09 -0.12 -19.33
CA LEU A 12 4.80 0.58 -19.40
C LEU A 12 3.62 -0.38 -19.68
N GLU A 13 3.90 -1.63 -20.08
CA GLU A 13 2.95 -2.75 -20.21
C GLU A 13 2.38 -3.25 -18.88
N SER A 14 2.94 -2.85 -17.73
CA SER A 14 2.46 -3.23 -16.39
C SER A 14 1.47 -2.25 -15.77
N LEU A 15 1.30 -1.05 -16.37
CA LEU A 15 0.27 -0.10 -15.98
C LEU A 15 -1.08 -0.64 -16.42
N SER A 16 -2.02 -0.71 -15.47
CA SER A 16 -3.39 -1.09 -15.78
C SER A 16 -4.25 0.16 -15.84
N ASN A 17 -5.18 0.21 -16.79
CA ASN A 17 -6.23 1.23 -16.79
C ASN A 17 -7.37 0.88 -15.82
N THR A 18 -7.28 -0.27 -15.15
CA THR A 18 -8.27 -0.74 -14.17
C THR A 18 -7.61 -1.32 -12.92
N PHE A 19 -8.29 -1.21 -11.79
CA PHE A 19 -7.95 -1.95 -10.57
C PHE A 19 -9.20 -2.73 -10.15
N TYR A 20 -9.16 -4.06 -10.34
CA TYR A 20 -10.36 -4.88 -10.38
C TYR A 20 -11.37 -4.32 -11.39
N ASP A 21 -12.60 -4.01 -10.95
CA ASP A 21 -13.68 -3.52 -11.81
C ASP A 21 -13.74 -1.98 -11.93
N LEU A 22 -12.79 -1.26 -11.31
CA LEU A 22 -12.75 0.21 -11.36
C LEU A 22 -11.80 0.68 -12.45
N THR A 23 -12.29 1.55 -13.34
CA THR A 23 -11.45 2.26 -14.31
C THR A 23 -10.58 3.33 -13.64
N TYR A 24 -9.52 3.75 -14.32
CA TYR A 24 -8.69 4.88 -13.91
C TYR A 24 -9.52 6.14 -13.64
N SER A 25 -10.48 6.48 -14.53
CA SER A 25 -11.34 7.65 -14.35
C SER A 25 -12.23 7.55 -13.12
N GLN A 26 -12.77 6.36 -12.83
CA GLN A 26 -13.55 6.11 -11.61
C GLN A 26 -12.68 6.24 -10.36
N LEU A 27 -11.46 5.71 -10.38
CA LEU A 27 -10.51 5.82 -9.26
C LEU A 27 -10.08 7.26 -8.99
N VAL A 28 -9.72 8.01 -10.03
CA VAL A 28 -9.39 9.43 -9.89
C VAL A 28 -10.57 10.22 -9.34
N GLY A 29 -11.80 9.92 -9.79
CA GLY A 29 -13.02 10.52 -9.26
C GLY A 29 -13.27 10.19 -7.78
N LEU A 30 -13.06 8.93 -7.38
CA LEU A 30 -13.25 8.46 -6.00
C LEU A 30 -12.17 8.98 -5.04
N LEU A 31 -10.92 9.09 -5.51
CA LEU A 31 -9.77 9.50 -4.70
C LEU A 31 -9.52 11.01 -4.73
N GLU A 32 -10.27 11.75 -5.56
CA GLU A 32 -10.18 13.20 -5.73
C GLU A 32 -8.75 13.68 -6.05
N THR A 33 -7.97 12.85 -6.75
CA THR A 33 -6.60 13.17 -7.15
C THR A 33 -6.25 12.50 -8.48
N PRO A 34 -5.58 13.20 -9.41
CA PRO A 34 -5.09 12.60 -10.65
C PRO A 34 -3.77 11.83 -10.44
N ASN A 35 -3.11 11.95 -9.29
CA ASN A 35 -1.80 11.33 -9.04
C ASN A 35 -1.97 9.89 -8.54
N VAL A 36 -2.62 9.04 -9.34
CA VAL A 36 -2.87 7.63 -9.03
C VAL A 36 -2.12 6.75 -10.03
N TYR A 37 -1.31 5.84 -9.51
CA TYR A 37 -0.58 4.86 -10.31
C TYR A 37 -1.16 3.47 -10.05
N ILE A 38 -1.62 2.79 -11.09
CA ILE A 38 -2.23 1.47 -11.00
C ILE A 38 -1.30 0.46 -11.67
N LEU A 39 -0.81 -0.49 -10.89
CA LEU A 39 0.15 -1.50 -11.34
C LEU A 39 -0.50 -2.88 -11.32
N LYS A 40 -0.34 -3.66 -12.38
CA LYS A 40 -0.78 -5.07 -12.36
C LYS A 40 0.10 -5.89 -11.40
N ILE A 41 1.41 -5.73 -11.51
CA ILE A 41 2.40 -6.43 -10.66
C ILE A 41 3.52 -5.45 -10.31
N THR A 42 3.98 -5.47 -9.07
CA THR A 42 5.19 -4.75 -8.61
C THR A 42 6.01 -5.60 -7.65
N THR A 43 7.25 -5.21 -7.35
CA THR A 43 7.99 -5.78 -6.20
C THR A 43 7.35 -5.36 -4.89
N SER A 44 7.12 -4.05 -4.72
CA SER A 44 6.33 -3.48 -3.64
C SER A 44 5.77 -2.12 -4.06
N THR A 45 4.55 -1.79 -3.63
CA THR A 45 3.96 -0.46 -3.85
C THR A 45 4.77 0.64 -3.18
N MET A 46 5.45 0.36 -2.06
CA MET A 46 6.32 1.34 -1.40
C MET A 46 7.59 1.62 -2.20
N ASP A 47 8.14 0.61 -2.87
CA ASP A 47 9.28 0.82 -3.77
C ASP A 47 8.80 1.65 -4.96
N SER A 48 7.72 1.25 -5.63
CA SER A 48 7.14 2.02 -6.73
C SER A 48 6.83 3.47 -6.34
N ALA A 49 6.21 3.71 -5.19
CA ALA A 49 5.91 5.06 -4.71
C ALA A 49 7.17 5.89 -4.50
N ARG A 50 8.26 5.29 -4.00
CA ARG A 50 9.54 5.98 -3.82
C ARG A 50 10.07 6.59 -5.12
N TYR A 51 9.84 5.92 -6.25
CA TYR A 51 10.30 6.35 -7.57
C TYR A 51 9.28 7.21 -8.33
N LEU A 52 8.00 6.88 -8.24
CA LEU A 52 6.94 7.54 -9.02
C LEU A 52 6.49 8.87 -8.39
N CYS A 53 6.64 9.02 -7.06
CA CYS A 53 6.00 10.09 -6.30
C CYS A 53 7.04 11.04 -5.71
N THR A 54 7.71 11.77 -6.60
CA THR A 54 8.90 12.56 -6.24
C THR A 54 8.59 13.98 -5.78
N SER A 55 7.46 14.56 -6.19
CA SER A 55 7.16 15.99 -5.99
C SER A 55 5.79 16.28 -5.40
N THR A 56 4.79 15.45 -5.67
CA THR A 56 3.41 15.65 -5.22
C THR A 56 2.88 14.43 -4.49
N PRO A 57 1.91 14.60 -3.56
CA PRO A 57 1.18 13.48 -2.99
C PRO A 57 0.59 12.60 -4.10
N CYS A 58 0.75 11.29 -3.93
CA CYS A 58 0.28 10.30 -4.89
C CYS A 58 -0.30 9.08 -4.15
N ILE A 59 -0.98 8.25 -4.92
CA ILE A 59 -1.40 6.91 -4.51
C ILE A 59 -0.85 5.92 -5.52
N VAL A 60 -0.15 4.89 -5.04
CA VAL A 60 0.24 3.74 -5.86
C VAL A 60 -0.52 2.53 -5.39
N VAL A 61 -1.28 1.90 -6.27
CA VAL A 61 -2.01 0.65 -6.00
C VAL A 61 -1.50 -0.46 -6.92
N ALA A 62 -1.44 -1.68 -6.41
CA ALA A 62 -1.08 -2.84 -7.22
C ALA A 62 -2.02 -4.03 -7.00
N GLU A 63 -2.31 -4.80 -8.05
CA GLU A 63 -3.07 -6.06 -7.89
C GLU A 63 -2.24 -7.13 -7.16
N ARG A 64 -0.93 -7.18 -7.42
CA ARG A 64 -0.01 -8.14 -6.77
C ARG A 64 1.35 -7.53 -6.45
N GLN A 65 1.93 -7.90 -5.31
CA GLN A 65 3.34 -7.65 -4.99
C GLN A 65 4.13 -8.96 -4.98
N THR A 66 5.33 -8.99 -5.58
CA THR A 66 6.22 -10.16 -5.56
C THR A 66 7.17 -10.16 -4.37
N ARG A 67 7.39 -9.00 -3.74
CA ARG A 67 8.29 -8.78 -2.59
C ARG A 67 7.66 -7.83 -1.58
N GLY A 68 6.36 -8.02 -1.32
CA GLY A 68 5.63 -7.29 -0.28
C GLY A 68 6.34 -7.45 1.08
N ARG A 69 6.35 -6.39 1.88
CA ARG A 69 7.06 -6.35 3.16
C ARG A 69 6.23 -5.71 4.28
N GLY A 70 6.48 -6.17 5.49
CA GLY A 70 6.02 -5.59 6.73
C GLY A 70 7.19 -5.06 7.57
N ARG A 71 6.89 -4.73 8.83
CA ARG A 71 7.92 -4.24 9.78
C ARG A 71 9.04 -5.25 9.97
N SER A 72 10.22 -4.74 10.29
CA SER A 72 11.41 -5.55 10.59
C SER A 72 11.79 -6.52 9.47
N GLY A 73 11.48 -6.17 8.22
CA GLY A 73 11.83 -6.97 7.04
C GLY A 73 11.02 -8.25 6.86
N ARG A 74 9.95 -8.47 7.64
CA ARG A 74 9.07 -9.63 7.45
C ARG A 74 8.41 -9.57 6.08
N SER A 75 8.36 -10.69 5.38
CA SER A 75 7.60 -10.81 4.14
C SER A 75 6.11 -10.57 4.39
N TRP A 76 5.46 -9.90 3.44
CA TRP A 76 4.01 -9.71 3.41
C TRP A 76 3.48 -10.30 2.11
N GLU A 77 2.73 -11.39 2.19
CA GLU A 77 2.11 -12.02 1.03
C GLU A 77 1.07 -11.07 0.43
N SER A 78 1.14 -10.88 -0.90
CA SER A 78 0.28 -9.92 -1.59
C SER A 78 -0.15 -10.44 -2.97
N PRO A 79 -0.84 -11.58 -3.06
CA PRO A 79 -1.44 -12.06 -4.31
C PRO A 79 -2.59 -11.15 -4.74
N ALA A 80 -3.12 -11.37 -5.95
CA ALA A 80 -4.38 -10.76 -6.36
C ALA A 80 -5.52 -11.13 -5.39
N GLY A 81 -6.49 -10.23 -5.24
CA GLY A 81 -7.63 -10.38 -4.33
C GLY A 81 -7.52 -9.59 -3.02
N GLY A 82 -6.41 -8.88 -2.77
CA GLY A 82 -6.29 -7.92 -1.66
C GLY A 82 -6.14 -6.47 -2.13
N LEU A 83 -6.07 -5.54 -1.18
CA LEU A 83 -5.74 -4.14 -1.45
C LEU A 83 -4.29 -3.88 -1.02
N TRP A 84 -3.42 -3.68 -2.00
CA TRP A 84 -2.02 -3.34 -1.80
C TRP A 84 -1.80 -1.93 -2.30
N THR A 85 -1.64 -0.98 -1.38
CA THR A 85 -1.52 0.43 -1.76
C THR A 85 -0.48 1.16 -0.92
N THR A 86 0.05 2.25 -1.46
CA THR A 86 0.93 3.18 -0.76
C THR A 86 0.52 4.59 -1.08
N ILE A 87 0.32 5.39 -0.03
CA ILE A 87 0.08 6.82 -0.12
C ILE A 87 1.42 7.51 0.16
N ALA A 88 1.91 8.29 -0.81
CA ALA A 88 3.09 9.13 -0.65
C ALA A 88 2.65 10.54 -0.22
N LEU A 89 3.24 11.03 0.86
CA LEU A 89 2.95 12.33 1.45
C LEU A 89 4.26 13.09 1.70
N PRO A 90 4.23 14.43 1.83
CA PRO A 90 5.42 15.19 2.20
C PRO A 90 6.02 14.71 3.53
N HIS A 91 7.35 14.56 3.58
CA HIS A 91 8.03 14.01 4.77
C HIS A 91 7.79 14.80 6.06
N TYR A 92 7.58 16.12 5.97
CA TYR A 92 7.34 16.98 7.14
C TYR A 92 6.03 16.66 7.89
N LEU A 93 5.12 15.88 7.28
CA LEU A 93 3.92 15.37 7.94
C LEU A 93 4.19 14.15 8.83
N ALA A 94 5.39 13.56 8.74
CA ALA A 94 5.73 12.37 9.50
C ALA A 94 5.88 12.67 11.00
N THR A 95 5.33 11.79 11.83
CA THR A 95 5.46 11.82 13.29
C THR A 95 5.83 10.43 13.80
N ARG A 96 6.29 10.34 15.06
CA ARG A 96 6.50 9.03 15.72
C ARG A 96 5.24 8.16 15.76
N GLY A 97 4.05 8.77 15.68
CA GLY A 97 2.75 8.11 15.72
C GLY A 97 2.14 7.79 14.35
N SER A 98 2.79 8.12 13.23
CA SER A 98 2.18 8.03 11.89
C SER A 98 1.57 6.65 11.57
N SER A 99 2.23 5.56 11.96
CA SER A 99 1.70 4.19 11.74
C SER A 99 0.42 3.93 12.54
N VAL A 100 0.31 4.47 13.75
CA VAL A 100 -0.88 4.31 14.60
C VAL A 100 -2.01 5.18 14.08
N VAL A 101 -1.72 6.43 13.72
CA VAL A 101 -2.70 7.36 13.12
C VAL A 101 -3.28 6.78 11.82
N ALA A 102 -2.43 6.27 10.93
CA ALA A 102 -2.87 5.61 9.70
C ALA A 102 -3.69 4.34 10.00
N GLY A 103 -3.27 3.53 10.98
CA GLY A 103 -4.04 2.36 11.43
C GLY A 103 -5.44 2.72 11.91
N PHE A 104 -5.57 3.76 12.75
CA PHE A 104 -6.87 4.25 13.23
C PHE A 104 -7.72 4.83 12.10
N ALA A 105 -7.12 5.57 11.16
CA ALA A 105 -7.84 6.11 10.01
C ALA A 105 -8.45 4.97 9.16
N VAL A 106 -7.66 3.94 8.86
CA VAL A 106 -8.13 2.77 8.11
C VAL A 106 -9.18 1.98 8.91
N ALA A 107 -8.94 1.72 10.20
CA ALA A 107 -9.89 1.03 11.05
C ALA A 107 -11.23 1.78 11.18
N LYS A 108 -11.21 3.12 11.23
CA LYS A 108 -12.44 3.95 11.27
C LYS A 108 -13.26 3.79 9.98
N VAL A 109 -12.60 3.72 8.82
CA VAL A 109 -13.29 3.53 7.53
C VAL A 109 -13.83 2.12 7.41
N LEU A 110 -13.01 1.10 7.67
CA LEU A 110 -13.42 -0.31 7.61
C LEU A 110 -14.42 -0.68 8.72
N GLY A 111 -14.41 0.06 9.83
CA GLY A 111 -15.37 -0.02 10.94
C GLY A 111 -16.83 0.13 10.52
N LYS A 112 -17.08 0.79 9.38
CA LYS A 112 -18.42 0.91 8.79
C LYS A 112 -18.91 -0.39 8.15
N LEU A 113 -18.01 -1.33 7.87
CA LEU A 113 -18.28 -2.60 7.18
C LEU A 113 -18.13 -3.80 8.13
N ALA A 114 -17.17 -3.76 9.06
CA ALA A 114 -16.88 -4.82 10.01
C ALA A 114 -16.22 -4.26 11.28
N PRO A 115 -16.28 -4.94 12.44
CA PRO A 115 -15.65 -4.49 13.68
C PRO A 115 -14.12 -4.64 13.62
N VAL A 116 -13.46 -3.72 12.92
CA VAL A 116 -12.00 -3.67 12.77
C VAL A 116 -11.36 -2.93 13.93
N ALA A 117 -10.40 -3.57 14.58
CA ALA A 117 -9.59 -3.01 15.66
C ALA A 117 -8.13 -2.84 15.24
N VAL A 118 -7.43 -1.89 15.84
CA VAL A 118 -5.98 -1.72 15.68
C VAL A 118 -5.28 -2.50 16.80
N LYS A 119 -4.56 -3.57 16.44
CA LYS A 119 -3.59 -4.22 17.32
C LYS A 119 -2.27 -3.49 17.21
N TRP A 120 -1.81 -2.96 18.34
CA TRP A 120 -0.57 -2.21 18.39
C TRP A 120 0.61 -3.03 17.83
N PRO A 121 1.53 -2.42 17.06
CA PRO A 121 1.55 -1.00 16.68
C PRO A 121 0.88 -0.66 15.34
N ASN A 122 0.53 -1.66 14.52
CA ASN A 122 0.26 -1.43 13.10
C ASN A 122 -0.61 -2.50 12.43
N ASP A 123 -1.14 -3.45 13.20
CA ASP A 123 -1.94 -4.56 12.65
C ASP A 123 -3.43 -4.21 12.72
N LEU A 124 -4.16 -4.51 11.66
CA LEU A 124 -5.61 -4.41 11.61
C LEU A 124 -6.20 -5.80 11.87
N ILE A 125 -7.08 -5.91 12.84
CA ILE A 125 -7.67 -7.17 13.29
C ILE A 125 -9.18 -7.12 13.11
N VAL A 126 -9.76 -8.22 12.62
CA VAL A 126 -11.22 -8.44 12.57
C VAL A 126 -11.50 -9.85 13.10
N SER A 127 -12.47 -9.99 14.00
CA SER A 127 -12.83 -11.28 14.60
C SER A 127 -11.64 -12.09 15.15
N GLY A 128 -10.68 -11.39 15.79
CA GLY A 128 -9.47 -11.99 16.37
C GLY A 128 -8.40 -12.41 15.35
N LYS A 129 -8.62 -12.24 14.04
CA LYS A 129 -7.67 -12.59 12.97
C LYS A 129 -7.09 -11.35 12.31
N LYS A 130 -5.88 -11.48 11.77
CA LYS A 130 -5.20 -10.39 11.07
C LYS A 130 -5.87 -10.11 9.71
N LEU A 131 -6.50 -8.94 9.61
CA LEU A 131 -7.09 -8.42 8.39
C LEU A 131 -6.04 -7.78 7.49
N GLY A 132 -5.10 -7.05 8.08
CA GLY A 132 -4.15 -6.25 7.33
C GLY A 132 -3.06 -5.64 8.19
N GLY A 133 -2.26 -4.77 7.59
CA GLY A 133 -1.18 -4.08 8.27
C GLY A 133 -0.85 -2.74 7.62
N ILE A 134 -0.33 -1.86 8.45
CA ILE A 134 0.22 -0.57 8.05
C ILE A 134 1.74 -0.63 8.16
N LEU A 135 2.44 -0.07 7.18
CA LEU A 135 3.87 0.17 7.25
C LEU A 135 4.15 1.62 6.85
N VAL A 136 4.89 2.34 7.70
CA VAL A 136 5.31 3.70 7.41
C VAL A 136 6.82 3.71 7.24
N GLU A 137 7.29 4.19 6.09
CA GLU A 137 8.70 4.48 5.80
C GLU A 137 8.85 5.97 5.54
N VAL A 138 9.90 6.59 6.07
CA VAL A 138 10.18 8.02 5.85
C VAL A 138 11.53 8.14 5.16
N THR A 139 11.58 8.96 4.12
CA THR A 139 12.80 9.33 3.39
C THR A 139 13.06 10.82 3.58
N SER A 140 14.14 11.35 2.99
CA SER A 140 14.41 12.79 3.02
C SER A 140 13.32 13.65 2.37
N ASN A 141 12.53 13.07 1.45
CA ASN A 141 11.60 13.83 0.61
C ASN A 141 10.14 13.51 0.93
N GLN A 142 9.84 12.25 1.27
CA GLN A 142 8.48 11.74 1.42
C GLN A 142 8.30 10.80 2.62
N MET A 143 7.10 10.81 3.18
CA MET A 143 6.54 9.77 4.03
C MET A 143 5.69 8.84 3.16
N LEU A 144 6.03 7.55 3.19
CA LEU A 144 5.30 6.49 2.51
C LEU A 144 4.45 5.73 3.52
N VAL A 145 3.14 5.72 3.30
CA VAL A 145 2.17 4.96 4.12
C VAL A 145 1.68 3.78 3.30
N GLY A 146 2.32 2.62 3.50
CA GLY A 146 1.90 1.34 2.95
C GLY A 146 0.71 0.77 3.71
N ILE A 147 -0.32 0.36 2.99
CA ILE A 147 -1.55 -0.24 3.51
C ILE A 147 -1.77 -1.55 2.77
N GLY A 148 -1.78 -2.66 3.51
CA GLY A 148 -2.08 -3.99 2.98
C GLY A 148 -3.30 -4.58 3.66
N ILE A 149 -4.37 -4.85 2.90
CA ILE A 149 -5.62 -5.42 3.43
C ILE A 149 -5.93 -6.72 2.70
N ASN A 150 -6.13 -7.80 3.46
CA ASN A 150 -6.68 -9.04 2.93
C ASN A 150 -8.17 -8.88 2.67
N TYR A 151 -8.63 -9.38 1.53
CA TYR A 151 -10.05 -9.34 1.16
C TYR A 151 -10.52 -10.70 0.61
N TYR A 152 -10.45 -10.91 -0.71
CA TYR A 152 -10.77 -12.19 -1.35
C TYR A 152 -9.54 -13.05 -1.63
N ASN A 153 -8.34 -12.52 -1.42
CA ASN A 153 -7.14 -13.34 -1.45
C ASN A 153 -7.19 -14.39 -0.34
N LYS A 154 -6.55 -15.53 -0.57
CA LYS A 154 -6.30 -16.52 0.49
C LYS A 154 -5.10 -16.03 1.31
N PRO A 155 -5.27 -15.46 2.51
CA PRO A 155 -4.12 -15.16 3.36
C PRO A 155 -3.43 -16.49 3.74
N PRO A 156 -2.12 -16.47 4.01
CA PRO A 156 -1.44 -17.66 4.50
C PRO A 156 -2.12 -18.14 5.78
N LEU A 157 -2.21 -19.46 5.94
CA LEU A 157 -2.73 -20.06 7.17
C LEU A 157 -1.90 -19.55 8.35
N PRO A 158 -2.51 -19.30 9.53
CA PRO A 158 -1.72 -19.00 10.72
C PRO A 158 -0.76 -20.17 10.97
N GLY A 159 0.53 -19.86 11.07
CA GLY A 159 1.53 -20.78 11.63
C GLY A 159 1.47 -20.82 13.15
#